data_AF-A0AAV8H9U3-F1
#
_entry.id   AF-A0AAV8H9U3-F1
#
_cell.length_a   1.000
_cell.length_b   1.000
_cell.length_c   1.000
_cell.angle_alpha   90.00
_cell.angle_beta   90.00
_cell.angle_gamma   90.00
#
_symmetry.space_group_name_H-M   'P 1'
#
loop_
_entity.id
_entity.type
_entity.pdbx_description
1 polymer ?
#
loop_
_entity_poly.entity_id
_entity_poly.type
_entity_poly.pdbx_seq_one_letter_code
_entity_poly.pdbx_strand_id
1 'polypeptide(L)'
;MAVFASKYKKKAWFAVAKDFSEDMMVVYDFDKVPALVLINPKYGERSVFYGPFEGDFLDDFIKQSLLPLTVPINPDTLKLLKEEDRKIVLTIVQDEMHENSAQLIRVLRSAANANRDLIFSFVGVHQWEEFADRFDATKSVHLPKILVWDGNEEYELVVGSEKLKEEDRGSQITRFLEGYRQGNTIKKKLKGPSLIGFINSLISLKSIYLVVFIVAILMFVQQFGGQSGENQPVRGEHLD
;
A
#
# COMPACT_ATOMS: atom_id res chain seq x y z
N MET A 1 -16.25 -9.06 18.92
CA MET A 1 -14.94 -9.37 18.29
C MET A 1 -14.96 -10.54 17.30
N ALA A 2 -15.48 -11.73 17.63
CA ALA A 2 -15.46 -12.89 16.71
C ALA A 2 -16.10 -12.64 15.32
N VAL A 3 -17.21 -11.89 15.27
CA VAL A 3 -17.86 -11.48 14.02
C VAL A 3 -16.93 -10.63 13.14
N PHE A 4 -16.29 -9.62 13.72
CA PHE A 4 -15.32 -8.77 13.02
C PHE A 4 -14.08 -9.54 12.58
N ALA A 5 -13.57 -10.44 13.43
CA ALA A 5 -12.46 -11.30 13.07
C ALA A 5 -12.80 -12.16 11.84
N SER A 6 -14.01 -12.73 11.77
CA SER A 6 -14.46 -13.48 10.59
C SER A 6 -14.58 -12.58 9.34
N LYS A 7 -15.18 -11.39 9.50
CA LYS A 7 -15.37 -10.42 8.41
C LYS A 7 -14.06 -9.91 7.81
N TYR A 8 -13.07 -9.61 8.66
CA TYR A 8 -11.80 -8.98 8.28
C TYR A 8 -10.59 -9.93 8.26
N LYS A 9 -10.77 -11.26 8.41
CA LYS A 9 -9.68 -12.26 8.50
C LYS A 9 -8.64 -12.22 7.37
N LYS A 10 -9.00 -11.70 6.19
CA LYS A 10 -8.10 -11.55 5.05
C LYS A 10 -7.27 -10.26 5.07
N LYS A 11 -7.65 -9.30 5.91
CA LYS A 11 -7.08 -7.93 5.96
C LYS A 11 -6.38 -7.61 7.29
N ALA A 12 -6.80 -8.23 8.39
CA ALA A 12 -6.25 -7.98 9.72
C ALA A 12 -6.30 -9.23 10.60
N TRP A 13 -5.41 -9.27 11.60
CA TRP A 13 -5.43 -10.26 12.68
C TRP A 13 -6.07 -9.65 13.92
N PHE A 14 -6.80 -10.48 14.66
CA PHE A 14 -7.51 -10.06 15.87
C PHE A 14 -7.05 -10.90 17.03
N ALA A 15 -6.71 -10.23 18.13
CA ALA A 15 -6.39 -10.86 19.40
C ALA A 15 -7.26 -10.22 20.50
N VAL A 16 -7.60 -11.00 21.52
CA VAL A 16 -8.31 -10.54 22.71
C VAL A 16 -7.45 -10.91 23.91
N ALA A 17 -7.07 -9.91 24.69
CA ALA A 17 -6.38 -10.10 25.95
C ALA A 17 -7.32 -9.79 27.11
N LYS A 18 -7.25 -10.62 28.15
CA LYS A 18 -7.76 -10.35 29.49
C LYS A 18 -6.53 -10.35 30.41
N ASP A 19 -6.54 -9.53 31.45
CA ASP A 19 -5.45 -9.44 32.44
C ASP A 19 -4.13 -8.89 31.86
N PHE A 20 -4.07 -7.57 31.66
CA PHE A 20 -2.89 -6.85 31.17
C PHE A 20 -2.20 -6.07 32.31
N SER A 21 -0.88 -5.91 32.22
CA SER A 21 -0.11 -5.08 33.14
C SER A 21 -0.21 -3.60 32.77
N GLU A 22 0.07 -2.72 33.74
CA GLU A 22 0.24 -1.28 33.47
C GLU A 22 1.34 -1.03 32.41
N ASP A 23 2.39 -1.85 32.40
CA ASP A 23 3.43 -1.79 31.36
C ASP A 23 2.84 -2.04 29.96
N MET A 24 1.90 -2.99 29.81
CA MET A 24 1.21 -3.21 28.54
C MET A 24 0.31 -2.02 28.17
N MET A 25 -0.33 -1.38 29.14
CA MET A 25 -1.13 -0.16 28.92
C MET A 25 -0.27 0.96 28.33
N VAL A 26 0.93 1.18 28.89
CA VAL A 26 1.91 2.14 28.36
C VAL A 26 2.42 1.72 26.99
N VAL A 27 2.84 0.45 26.84
CA VAL A 27 3.39 -0.07 25.59
C VAL A 27 2.40 0.03 24.45
N TYR A 28 1.09 -0.08 24.69
CA TYR A 28 0.03 -0.03 23.69
C TYR A 28 -0.83 1.24 23.74
N ASP A 29 -0.42 2.22 24.55
CA ASP A 29 -1.00 3.57 24.64
C ASP A 29 -2.52 3.60 24.93
N PHE A 30 -3.00 2.73 25.81
CA PHE A 30 -4.40 2.74 26.26
C PHE A 30 -4.50 2.96 27.77
N ASP A 31 -5.45 3.80 28.21
CA ASP A 31 -5.56 4.25 29.61
C ASP A 31 -6.75 3.65 30.37
N LYS A 32 -7.72 3.08 29.65
CA LYS A 32 -8.94 2.49 30.22
C LYS A 32 -9.41 1.29 29.43
N VAL A 33 -10.32 0.53 30.04
CA VAL A 33 -10.98 -0.61 29.40
C VAL A 33 -12.50 -0.52 29.49
N PRO A 34 -13.24 -1.09 28.50
CA PRO A 34 -12.72 -1.78 27.31
C PRO A 34 -12.07 -0.84 26.28
N ALA A 35 -11.05 -1.35 25.59
CA ALA A 35 -10.34 -0.66 24.50
C ALA A 35 -10.05 -1.61 23.35
N LEU A 36 -10.19 -1.14 22.11
CA LEU A 36 -9.65 -1.79 20.93
C LEU A 36 -8.38 -1.06 20.52
N VAL A 37 -7.24 -1.75 20.63
CA VAL A 37 -5.95 -1.25 20.16
C VAL A 37 -5.71 -1.79 18.75
N LEU A 38 -5.45 -0.89 17.81
CA LEU A 38 -4.99 -1.23 16.47
C LEU A 38 -3.51 -0.90 16.35
N ILE A 39 -2.77 -1.84 15.77
CA ILE A 39 -1.34 -1.73 15.55
C ILE A 39 -1.08 -2.02 14.08
N ASN A 40 -0.41 -1.10 13.40
CA ASN A 40 0.09 -1.29 12.06
C ASN A 40 1.62 -1.23 12.07
N PRO A 41 2.30 -2.37 12.29
CA PRO A 41 3.76 -2.40 12.45
C PRO A 41 4.51 -1.88 11.23
N LYS A 42 3.96 -2.12 10.03
CA LYS A 42 4.56 -1.72 8.76
C LYS A 42 4.69 -0.19 8.63
N TYR A 43 3.75 0.55 9.21
CA TYR A 43 3.72 2.02 9.11
C TYR A 43 3.99 2.72 10.44
N GLY A 44 4.26 1.96 11.50
CA GLY A 44 4.44 2.48 12.85
C GLY A 44 3.21 3.23 13.37
N GLU A 45 2.02 2.87 12.88
CA GLU A 45 0.78 3.53 13.29
C GLU A 45 0.09 2.72 14.39
N ARG A 46 -0.47 3.46 15.34
CA ARG A 46 -1.28 2.91 16.43
C ARG A 46 -2.47 3.80 16.67
N SER A 47 -3.60 3.18 16.95
CA SER A 47 -4.81 3.89 17.38
C SER A 47 -5.52 3.09 18.46
N VAL A 48 -6.19 3.81 19.36
CA VAL A 48 -7.00 3.22 20.42
C VAL A 48 -8.43 3.72 20.30
N PHE A 49 -9.36 2.78 20.31
CA PHE A 49 -10.79 3.04 20.27
C PHE A 49 -11.44 2.60 21.57
N TYR A 50 -12.05 3.55 22.26
CA TYR A 50 -12.71 3.34 23.55
C TYR A 50 -14.23 3.10 23.44
N GLY A 51 -14.71 2.90 22.22
CA GLY A 51 -16.12 2.69 21.95
C GLY A 51 -16.83 3.92 21.37
N PRO A 52 -18.14 3.78 21.09
CA PRO A 52 -18.99 2.63 21.45
C PRO A 52 -18.64 1.33 20.71
N PHE A 53 -18.72 0.18 21.40
CA PHE A 53 -18.38 -1.15 20.85
C PHE A 53 -19.57 -1.86 20.18
N GLU A 54 -20.69 -1.15 20.07
CA GLU A 54 -21.96 -1.63 19.53
C GLU A 54 -22.30 -0.90 18.23
N GLY A 55 -23.13 -1.51 17.39
CA GLY A 55 -23.52 -0.95 16.09
C GLY A 55 -22.38 -0.83 15.09
N ASP A 56 -22.49 0.12 14.17
CA ASP A 56 -21.57 0.28 13.04
C ASP A 56 -20.28 1.03 13.40
N PHE A 57 -20.21 1.66 14.58
CA PHE A 57 -19.05 2.46 15.00
C PHE A 57 -17.73 1.66 15.03
N LEU A 58 -17.79 0.43 15.56
CA LEU A 58 -16.64 -0.46 15.61
C LEU A 58 -16.25 -0.94 14.21
N ASP A 59 -17.23 -1.18 13.34
CA ASP A 59 -17.01 -1.57 11.95
C ASP A 59 -16.31 -0.45 11.17
N ASP A 60 -16.80 0.78 11.34
CA ASP A 60 -16.25 1.98 10.71
C ASP A 60 -14.84 2.27 11.21
N PHE A 61 -14.60 2.15 12.52
CA PHE A 61 -13.25 2.28 13.08
C PHE A 61 -12.29 1.25 12.49
N ILE A 62 -12.69 -0.03 12.40
CA ILE A 62 -11.84 -1.07 11.81
C ILE A 62 -11.57 -0.74 10.34
N LYS A 63 -12.60 -0.45 9.53
CA LYS A 63 -12.45 -0.08 8.11
C LYS A 63 -11.48 1.08 7.93
N GLN A 64 -11.68 2.17 8.66
CA GLN A 64 -10.85 3.37 8.56
C GLN A 64 -9.39 3.12 8.94
N SER A 65 -9.13 2.09 9.75
CA SER A 65 -7.80 1.76 10.25
C SER A 65 -7.08 0.67 9.45
N LEU A 66 -7.74 0.08 8.44
CA LEU A 66 -7.10 -0.90 7.55
C LEU A 66 -6.05 -0.27 6.63
N LEU A 67 -6.21 1.01 6.34
CA LEU A 67 -5.27 1.82 5.59
C LEU A 67 -4.50 2.73 6.55
N PRO A 68 -3.19 2.91 6.34
CA PRO A 68 -2.48 3.96 7.05
C PRO A 68 -3.05 5.34 6.68
N LEU A 69 -2.87 6.32 7.56
CA LEU A 69 -3.36 7.69 7.33
C LEU A 69 -2.84 8.28 6.01
N THR A 70 -1.60 7.95 5.67
CA THR A 70 -0.98 8.26 4.38
C THR A 70 -0.53 6.97 3.73
N VAL A 71 -1.20 6.57 2.66
CA VAL A 71 -1.02 5.29 1.99
C VAL A 71 0.13 5.35 0.99
N PRO A 72 1.25 4.65 1.21
CA PRO A 72 2.26 4.50 0.17
C PRO A 72 1.70 3.61 -0.94
N ILE A 73 1.80 4.03 -2.20
CA ILE A 73 1.34 3.23 -3.34
C ILE A 73 2.36 2.15 -3.65
N ASN A 74 1.93 0.90 -3.50
CA ASN A 74 2.65 -0.31 -3.88
C ASN A 74 1.61 -1.37 -4.31
N PRO A 75 2.01 -2.51 -4.87
CA PRO A 75 1.06 -3.51 -5.36
C PRO A 75 0.06 -4.02 -4.31
N ASP A 76 0.41 -4.00 -3.03
CA ASP A 76 -0.46 -4.48 -1.95
C ASP A 76 -1.47 -3.41 -1.55
N THR A 77 -1.03 -2.18 -1.34
CA THR A 77 -1.92 -1.06 -0.99
C THR A 77 -2.85 -0.68 -2.13
N LEU A 78 -2.41 -0.84 -3.39
CA LEU A 78 -3.24 -0.60 -4.56
C LEU A 78 -4.46 -1.54 -4.62
N LYS A 79 -4.31 -2.79 -4.16
CA LYS A 79 -5.44 -3.72 -4.04
C LYS A 79 -6.42 -3.29 -2.96
N LEU A 80 -5.91 -2.78 -1.84
CA LEU A 80 -6.75 -2.27 -0.75
C LEU A 80 -7.52 -1.01 -1.19
N LEU A 81 -6.87 -0.08 -1.89
CA LEU A 81 -7.47 1.14 -2.40
C LEU A 81 -8.60 0.90 -3.41
N LYS A 82 -8.55 -0.19 -4.19
CA LYS A 82 -9.61 -0.58 -5.12
C LYS A 82 -10.94 -0.90 -4.41
N GLU A 83 -10.87 -1.33 -3.16
CA GLU A 83 -12.04 -1.68 -2.36
C GLU A 83 -12.63 -0.47 -1.61
N GLU A 84 -12.08 0.73 -1.84
CA GLU A 84 -12.52 1.98 -1.23
C GLU A 84 -13.31 2.84 -2.23
N ASP A 85 -14.43 3.38 -1.77
CA ASP A 85 -15.25 4.30 -2.57
C ASP A 85 -14.75 5.77 -2.51
N ARG A 86 -13.83 6.05 -1.58
CA ARG A 86 -13.33 7.41 -1.33
C ARG A 86 -12.34 7.84 -2.41
N LYS A 87 -12.39 9.13 -2.76
CA LYS A 87 -11.42 9.73 -3.67
C LYS A 87 -10.03 9.79 -3.03
N ILE A 88 -9.01 9.60 -3.86
CA ILE A 88 -7.63 9.45 -3.43
C ILE A 88 -6.85 10.71 -3.78
N VAL A 89 -6.38 11.44 -2.79
CA VAL A 89 -5.40 12.53 -2.95
C VAL A 89 -4.02 11.91 -3.11
N LEU A 90 -3.57 11.80 -4.36
CA LEU A 90 -2.28 11.20 -4.71
C LEU A 90 -1.20 12.27 -4.82
N THR A 91 -0.12 12.09 -4.06
CA THR A 91 1.09 12.91 -4.15
C THR A 91 2.23 12.11 -4.78
N ILE A 92 2.76 12.59 -5.89
CA ILE A 92 3.89 11.97 -6.59
C ILE A 92 5.15 12.79 -6.27
N VAL A 93 6.16 12.14 -5.70
CA VAL A 93 7.48 12.72 -5.36
C VAL A 93 8.57 12.10 -6.23
N GLN A 94 9.75 12.72 -6.29
CA GLN A 94 10.87 12.12 -7.02
C GLN A 94 11.34 10.82 -6.35
N ASP A 95 11.60 10.89 -5.05
CA ASP A 95 12.08 9.79 -4.22
C ASP A 95 11.38 9.85 -2.87
N GLU A 96 10.59 8.83 -2.53
CA GLU A 96 9.85 8.83 -1.26
C GLU A 96 10.76 8.65 -0.03
N MET A 97 12.00 8.19 -0.22
CA MET A 97 12.98 7.99 0.86
C MET A 97 13.79 9.25 1.16
N HIS A 98 13.65 10.30 0.36
CA HIS A 98 14.34 11.58 0.56
C HIS A 98 13.75 12.35 1.76
N GLU A 99 14.59 13.06 2.52
CA GLU A 99 14.17 13.79 3.74
C GLU A 99 13.03 14.79 3.46
N ASN A 100 13.15 15.53 2.36
CA ASN A 100 12.12 16.46 1.91
C ASN A 100 10.75 15.77 1.68
N SER A 101 10.75 14.55 1.15
CA SER A 101 9.54 13.75 0.98
C SER A 101 8.98 13.31 2.32
N ALA A 102 9.84 12.91 3.28
CA ALA A 102 9.41 12.56 4.64
C ALA A 102 8.72 13.73 5.34
N GLN A 103 9.21 14.96 5.18
CA GLN A 103 8.56 16.17 5.69
C GLN A 103 7.19 16.40 5.05
N LEU A 104 7.09 16.27 3.73
CA LEU A 104 5.81 16.38 3.02
C LEU A 104 4.81 15.31 3.47
N ILE A 105 5.24 14.06 3.65
CA ILE A 105 4.40 12.96 4.12
C ILE A 105 3.83 13.24 5.51
N ARG A 106 4.59 13.90 6.41
CA ARG A 106 4.06 14.34 7.73
C ARG A 106 2.95 15.39 7.59
N VAL A 107 3.08 16.31 6.64
CA VAL A 107 2.03 17.31 6.36
C VAL A 107 0.80 16.62 5.75
N LEU A 108 0.98 15.70 4.80
CA LEU A 108 -0.10 14.90 4.23
C LEU A 108 -0.82 14.08 5.32
N ARG A 109 -0.09 13.52 6.29
CA ARG A 109 -0.68 12.79 7.42
C ARG A 109 -1.55 13.67 8.30
N SER A 110 -1.10 14.89 8.55
CA SER A 110 -1.89 15.87 9.32
C SER A 110 -3.18 16.24 8.56
N ALA A 111 -3.08 16.46 7.24
CA ALA A 111 -4.24 16.71 6.39
C ALA A 111 -5.18 15.51 6.34
N ALA A 112 -4.67 14.28 6.21
CA ALA A 112 -5.46 13.05 6.19
C ALA A 112 -6.25 12.85 7.47
N ASN A 113 -5.66 13.18 8.62
CA ASN A 113 -6.35 13.08 9.90
C ASN A 113 -7.58 14.03 9.97
N ALA A 114 -7.48 15.21 9.36
CA ALA A 114 -8.56 16.21 9.32
C ALA A 114 -9.58 16.00 8.19
N ASN A 115 -9.27 15.16 7.18
CA ASN A 115 -10.07 14.98 5.97
C ASN A 115 -10.30 13.49 5.70
N ARG A 116 -11.01 12.80 6.61
CA ARG A 116 -11.26 11.35 6.56
C ARG A 116 -12.16 10.88 5.42
N ASP A 117 -12.88 11.83 4.80
CA ASP A 117 -13.68 11.65 3.58
C ASP A 117 -12.80 11.35 2.35
N LEU A 118 -11.51 11.67 2.41
CA LEU A 118 -10.52 11.42 1.37
C LEU A 118 -9.44 10.46 1.85
N ILE A 119 -8.81 9.76 0.92
CA ILE A 119 -7.63 8.94 1.19
C ILE A 119 -6.40 9.70 0.71
N PHE A 120 -5.43 9.92 1.59
CA PHE A 120 -4.16 10.53 1.19
C PHE A 120 -3.17 9.44 0.86
N SER A 121 -2.57 9.51 -0.32
CA SER A 121 -1.57 8.54 -0.76
C SER A 121 -0.35 9.21 -1.37
N PHE A 122 0.76 8.49 -1.41
CA PHE A 122 1.97 8.98 -2.04
C PHE A 122 2.73 7.87 -2.78
N VAL A 123 3.54 8.26 -3.76
CA VAL A 123 4.45 7.37 -4.49
C VAL A 123 5.68 8.13 -4.94
N GLY A 124 6.85 7.52 -4.83
CA GLY A 124 8.06 8.06 -5.45
C GLY A 124 8.29 7.49 -6.85
N VAL A 125 8.74 8.34 -7.77
CA VAL A 125 9.12 7.93 -9.14
C VAL A 125 10.24 6.88 -9.09
N HIS A 126 11.24 7.06 -8.21
CA HIS A 126 12.31 6.07 -8.02
C HIS A 126 11.80 4.69 -7.57
N GLN A 127 10.71 4.66 -6.81
CA GLN A 127 10.14 3.43 -6.26
C GLN A 127 9.19 2.75 -7.23
N TRP A 128 8.46 3.52 -8.04
CA TRP A 128 7.53 2.95 -9.00
C TRP A 128 7.24 3.85 -10.22
N GLU A 129 8.25 3.99 -11.08
CA GLU A 129 8.19 4.82 -12.29
C GLU A 129 7.00 4.47 -13.19
N GLU A 130 6.78 3.18 -13.45
CA GLU A 130 5.69 2.70 -14.32
C GLU A 130 4.32 3.17 -13.83
N PHE A 131 4.10 3.20 -12.51
CA PHE A 131 2.86 3.73 -11.94
C PHE A 131 2.79 5.25 -12.08
N ALA A 132 3.87 5.96 -11.77
CA ALA A 132 3.94 7.42 -11.82
C ALA A 132 3.75 7.97 -13.26
N ASP A 133 4.25 7.28 -14.28
CA ASP A 133 4.13 7.68 -15.69
C ASP A 133 2.66 7.77 -16.15
N ARG A 134 1.78 6.96 -15.54
CA ARG A 134 0.34 6.95 -15.86
C ARG A 134 -0.36 8.27 -15.55
N PHE A 135 0.23 9.08 -14.67
CA PHE A 135 -0.24 10.40 -14.27
C PHE A 135 0.59 11.54 -14.89
N ASP A 136 1.32 11.28 -15.98
CA ASP A 136 2.22 12.24 -16.62
C ASP A 136 3.31 12.78 -15.69
N ALA A 137 3.70 12.03 -14.65
CA ALA A 137 4.57 12.56 -13.60
C ALA A 137 6.07 12.42 -13.90
N THR A 138 6.47 11.38 -14.62
CA THR A 138 7.86 11.10 -15.07
C THR A 138 8.41 12.18 -16.00
N LYS A 139 7.54 12.80 -16.80
CA LYS A 139 7.88 13.92 -17.68
C LYS A 139 7.76 15.28 -16.99
N SER A 140 7.31 15.31 -15.73
CA SER A 140 7.16 16.55 -14.98
C SER A 140 8.52 17.01 -14.47
N VAL A 141 8.97 18.17 -14.94
CA VAL A 141 10.20 18.84 -14.46
C VAL A 141 10.03 19.35 -13.01
N HIS A 142 8.83 19.31 -12.45
CA HIS A 142 8.51 19.89 -11.14
C HIS A 142 7.67 18.93 -10.29
N LEU A 143 8.34 18.04 -9.57
CA LEU A 143 7.79 17.30 -8.44
C LEU A 143 8.09 18.06 -7.13
N PRO A 144 7.29 17.90 -6.06
CA PRO A 144 6.12 17.04 -5.95
C PRO A 144 4.86 17.54 -6.66
N LYS A 145 4.09 16.58 -7.21
CA LYS A 145 2.81 16.81 -7.89
C LYS A 145 1.66 16.23 -7.05
N ILE A 146 0.56 16.95 -6.91
CA ILE A 146 -0.64 16.51 -6.18
C ILE A 146 -1.86 16.53 -7.10
N LEU A 147 -2.72 15.51 -6.97
CA LEU A 147 -3.92 15.32 -7.77
C LEU A 147 -4.98 14.53 -7.00
N VAL A 148 -6.23 14.57 -7.46
CA VAL A 148 -7.29 13.71 -6.94
C VAL A 148 -7.59 12.61 -7.93
N TRP A 149 -7.67 11.38 -7.47
CA TRP A 149 -7.85 10.20 -8.28
C TRP A 149 -9.06 9.41 -7.84
N ASP A 150 -9.80 8.85 -8.81
CA ASP A 150 -10.99 8.06 -8.56
C ASP A 150 -10.71 6.61 -8.12
N GLY A 151 -9.45 6.18 -8.09
CA GLY A 151 -9.10 4.78 -7.84
C GLY A 151 -9.42 3.85 -9.01
N ASN A 152 -9.63 4.41 -10.21
CA ASN A 152 -9.80 3.68 -11.47
C ASN A 152 -9.07 4.37 -12.64
N GLU A 153 -9.79 5.04 -13.55
CA GLU A 153 -9.25 5.51 -14.84
C GLU A 153 -9.13 7.03 -14.95
N GLU A 154 -9.74 7.78 -14.02
CA GLU A 154 -9.86 9.24 -14.12
C GLU A 154 -9.24 9.94 -12.92
N TYR A 155 -8.57 11.05 -13.21
CA TYR A 155 -8.01 11.90 -12.19
C TYR A 155 -8.25 13.38 -12.49
N GLU A 156 -8.19 14.19 -11.45
CA GLU A 156 -8.53 15.59 -11.44
C GLU A 156 -7.32 16.39 -10.96
N LEU A 157 -6.97 17.42 -11.75
CA LEU A 157 -5.95 18.40 -11.41
C LEU A 157 -6.64 19.66 -10.90
N VAL A 158 -6.30 20.12 -9.69
CA VAL A 158 -6.82 21.37 -9.16
C VAL A 158 -6.06 22.53 -9.79
N VAL A 159 -6.77 23.42 -10.47
CA VAL A 159 -6.17 24.51 -11.26
C VAL A 159 -5.28 25.38 -10.37
N GLY A 160 -4.02 25.54 -10.79
CA GLY A 160 -3.04 26.37 -10.07
C GLY A 160 -2.46 25.75 -8.79
N SER A 161 -2.88 24.55 -8.39
CA SER A 161 -2.42 23.87 -7.15
C SER A 161 -1.79 22.50 -7.39
N GLU A 162 -1.44 22.18 -8.64
CA GLU A 162 -0.90 20.88 -9.03
C GLU A 162 0.51 20.60 -8.47
N LYS A 163 1.25 21.66 -8.13
CA LYS A 163 2.65 21.60 -7.71
C LYS A 163 2.75 22.04 -6.25
N LEU A 164 3.56 21.33 -5.48
CA LEU A 164 3.80 21.68 -4.08
C LEU A 164 5.24 22.20 -3.93
N LYS A 165 5.38 23.47 -3.59
CA LYS A 165 6.67 24.07 -3.21
C LYS A 165 7.07 23.61 -1.79
N GLU A 166 8.34 23.73 -1.44
CA GLU A 166 8.83 23.37 -0.10
C GLU A 166 8.27 24.27 1.00
N GLU A 167 8.15 25.56 0.70
CA GLU A 167 7.60 26.56 1.62
C GLU A 167 6.08 26.44 1.73
N ASP A 168 5.53 26.57 2.94
CA ASP A 168 4.07 26.66 3.16
C ASP A 168 3.25 25.48 2.61
N ARG A 169 3.78 24.25 2.69
CA ARG A 169 3.11 23.03 2.22
C ARG A 169 1.72 22.82 2.81
N GLY A 170 1.54 23.14 4.10
CA GLY A 170 0.26 23.00 4.79
C GLY A 170 -0.84 23.85 4.16
N SER A 171 -0.57 25.14 3.92
CA SER A 171 -1.55 26.01 3.28
C SER A 171 -1.72 25.70 1.80
N GLN A 172 -0.68 25.25 1.10
CA GLN A 172 -0.81 24.77 -0.28
C GLN A 172 -1.76 23.56 -0.38
N ILE A 173 -1.62 22.58 0.52
CA ILE A 173 -2.53 21.41 0.57
C ILE A 173 -3.95 21.85 0.94
N THR A 174 -4.10 22.81 1.85
CA THR A 174 -5.42 23.35 2.22
C THR A 174 -6.11 24.00 1.02
N ARG A 175 -5.41 24.89 0.30
CA ARG A 175 -5.90 25.53 -0.92
C ARG A 175 -6.24 24.52 -2.02
N PHE A 176 -5.43 23.48 -2.16
CA PHE A 176 -5.71 22.38 -3.09
C PHE A 176 -7.04 21.69 -2.76
N LEU A 177 -7.27 21.34 -1.49
CA LEU A 177 -8.51 20.67 -1.07
C LEU A 177 -9.74 21.58 -1.21
N GLU A 178 -9.61 22.87 -0.91
CA GLU A 178 -10.67 23.85 -1.14
C GLU A 178 -11.01 23.97 -2.62
N GLY A 179 -10.00 24.10 -3.48
CA GLY A 179 -10.20 24.16 -4.94
C GLY A 179 -10.85 22.89 -5.49
N TYR A 180 -10.47 21.72 -4.99
CA TYR A 180 -11.12 20.45 -5.32
C TYR A 180 -12.60 20.45 -4.92
N ARG A 181 -12.92 20.83 -3.67
CA ARG A 181 -14.29 20.87 -3.16
C ARG A 181 -15.18 21.90 -3.88
N GLN A 182 -14.58 22.96 -4.41
CA GLN A 182 -15.27 23.96 -5.23
C GLN A 182 -15.46 23.51 -6.68
N GLY A 183 -14.92 22.34 -7.07
CA GLY A 183 -14.99 21.85 -8.45
C GLY A 183 -14.06 22.61 -9.42
N ASN A 184 -13.05 23.32 -8.91
CA ASN A 184 -12.06 24.01 -9.73
C ASN A 184 -10.99 23.03 -10.25
N THR A 185 -11.43 22.07 -11.06
CA THR A 185 -10.62 20.94 -11.50
C THR A 185 -10.63 20.74 -13.01
N ILE A 186 -9.55 20.14 -13.51
CA ILE A 186 -9.42 19.64 -14.88
C ILE A 186 -9.38 18.13 -14.81
N LYS A 187 -10.38 17.47 -15.43
CA LYS A 187 -10.44 16.01 -15.54
C LYS A 187 -9.47 15.50 -16.60
N LYS A 188 -8.78 14.41 -16.30
CA LYS A 188 -7.86 13.69 -17.18
C LYS A 188 -8.06 12.19 -17.04
N LYS A 189 -7.70 11.46 -18.09
CA LYS A 189 -7.67 9.99 -18.08
C LYS A 189 -6.24 9.49 -17.88
N LEU A 190 -6.11 8.36 -17.19
CA LEU A 190 -4.82 7.68 -17.05
C LEU A 190 -4.29 7.21 -18.40
N LYS A 191 -2.96 7.19 -18.52
CA LYS A 191 -2.30 6.51 -19.64
C LYS A 191 -2.28 5.00 -19.43
N GLY A 192 -2.31 4.28 -20.55
CA GLY A 192 -2.14 2.84 -20.58
C GLY A 192 -3.41 2.08 -20.17
N PRO A 193 -3.28 0.79 -19.78
CA PRO A 193 -4.43 -0.02 -19.38
C PRO A 193 -5.12 0.56 -18.15
N SER A 194 -6.36 0.15 -17.89
CA SER A 194 -7.04 0.50 -16.63
C SER A 194 -6.24 0.01 -15.42
N LEU A 195 -6.52 0.54 -14.22
CA LEU A 195 -5.85 0.03 -13.01
C LEU A 195 -6.01 -1.47 -12.81
N ILE A 196 -7.17 -2.02 -13.18
CA ILE A 196 -7.41 -3.46 -13.08
C ILE A 196 -6.44 -4.19 -14.01
N GLY A 197 -6.27 -3.69 -15.24
CA GLY A 197 -5.27 -4.22 -16.17
C GLY A 197 -3.85 -4.13 -15.61
N PHE A 198 -3.51 -3.01 -14.99
CA PHE A 198 -2.19 -2.78 -14.36
C PHE A 198 -1.93 -3.70 -13.15
N ILE A 199 -2.88 -3.87 -12.24
CA ILE A 199 -2.71 -4.80 -11.11
C ILE A 199 -2.55 -6.24 -11.61
N ASN A 200 -3.34 -6.63 -12.62
CA ASN A 200 -3.27 -7.96 -13.21
C ASN A 200 -1.93 -8.20 -13.92
N SER A 201 -1.34 -7.20 -14.58
CA SER A 201 -0.03 -7.35 -15.23
C SER A 201 1.09 -7.60 -14.22
N LEU A 202 1.05 -6.96 -13.03
CA LEU A 202 2.02 -7.18 -11.95
C LEU A 202 2.01 -8.62 -11.40
N ILE A 203 0.81 -9.21 -11.31
CA ILE A 203 0.66 -10.62 -10.88
C ILE A 203 1.25 -11.55 -11.93
N SER A 204 1.03 -11.26 -13.22
CA SER A 204 1.61 -12.02 -14.32
C SER A 204 3.13 -11.99 -14.31
N LEU A 205 3.76 -10.81 -14.11
CA LEU A 205 5.22 -10.66 -14.07
C LEU A 205 5.87 -11.51 -12.97
N LYS A 206 5.36 -11.44 -11.72
CA LYS A 206 5.89 -12.28 -10.62
C LYS A 206 5.76 -13.78 -10.90
N SER A 207 4.69 -14.17 -11.58
CA SER A 207 4.44 -15.58 -11.96
C SER A 207 5.42 -16.05 -13.04
N ILE A 208 5.76 -15.20 -14.02
CA ILE A 208 6.72 -15.53 -15.08
C ILE A 208 8.12 -15.76 -14.50
N TYR A 209 8.61 -14.87 -13.62
CA TYR A 209 9.92 -15.06 -12.98
C TYR A 209 9.97 -16.34 -12.15
N LEU A 210 8.90 -16.67 -11.43
CA LEU A 210 8.81 -17.89 -10.65
C LEU A 210 8.82 -19.15 -11.55
N VAL A 211 8.12 -19.13 -12.69
CA VAL A 211 8.16 -20.22 -13.68
C VAL A 211 9.55 -20.38 -14.27
N VAL A 212 10.21 -19.28 -14.67
CA VAL A 212 11.58 -19.32 -15.20
C VAL A 212 12.55 -19.87 -14.15
N PHE A 213 12.41 -19.47 -12.88
CA PHE A 213 13.22 -19.97 -11.79
C PHE A 213 13.01 -21.48 -11.55
N ILE A 214 11.76 -21.96 -11.57
CA ILE A 214 11.46 -23.40 -11.48
C ILE A 214 12.08 -24.16 -12.66
N VAL A 215 11.96 -23.65 -13.88
CA VAL A 215 12.54 -24.29 -15.07
C VAL A 215 14.06 -24.34 -14.98
N ALA A 216 14.71 -23.27 -14.51
CA ALA A 216 16.15 -23.24 -14.27
C ALA A 216 16.58 -24.29 -13.23
N ILE A 217 15.83 -24.43 -12.13
CA ILE A 217 16.08 -25.47 -11.11
C ILE A 217 15.90 -26.87 -11.71
N LEU A 218 14.85 -27.11 -12.49
CA LEU A 218 14.62 -28.41 -13.12
C LEU A 218 15.74 -28.78 -14.10
N MET A 219 16.21 -27.83 -14.91
CA MET A 219 17.36 -28.02 -15.80
C MET A 219 18.65 -28.31 -15.01
N PHE A 220 18.88 -27.59 -13.92
CA PHE A 220 20.03 -27.82 -13.04
C PHE A 220 20.00 -29.22 -12.40
N VAL A 221 18.85 -29.65 -11.89
CA VAL A 221 18.68 -31.00 -11.31
C VAL A 221 18.86 -32.09 -12.37
N GLN A 222 18.37 -31.90 -13.60
CA GLN A 222 18.60 -32.87 -14.68
C GLN A 222 20.06 -32.96 -15.11
N GLN A 223 20.78 -31.85 -15.11
CA GLN A 223 22.19 -31.80 -15.50
C GLN A 223 23.12 -32.46 -14.46
N PHE A 224 22.75 -32.43 -13.17
CA PHE A 224 23.57 -33.00 -12.08
C PHE A 224 23.02 -34.30 -11.48
N GLY A 225 21.76 -34.66 -11.73
CA GLY A 225 21.11 -35.88 -11.25
C GLY A 225 21.25 -37.10 -12.18
N GLY A 226 21.86 -36.93 -13.35
CA GLY A 226 21.98 -37.97 -14.39
C GLY A 226 23.18 -38.92 -14.28
N GLN A 227 24.03 -38.82 -13.26
CA GLN A 227 25.16 -39.76 -13.06
C GLN A 227 24.92 -40.71 -11.89
N SER A 228 23.99 -41.64 -12.04
CA SER A 228 23.89 -42.83 -11.18
C SER A 228 23.09 -43.92 -11.89
N GLY A 229 23.78 -44.75 -12.68
CA GLY A 229 23.20 -46.01 -13.15
C GLY A 229 23.68 -46.45 -14.53
N GLU A 230 24.90 -46.99 -14.63
CA GLU A 230 25.21 -47.97 -15.67
C GLU A 230 25.88 -49.21 -15.06
N ASN A 231 25.34 -50.35 -15.49
CA ASN A 231 25.53 -51.70 -14.98
C ASN A 231 26.93 -52.26 -15.28
N GLN A 232 27.54 -52.95 -14.31
CA GLN A 232 28.66 -53.86 -14.60
C GLN A 232 28.11 -55.26 -14.96
N PRO A 233 28.56 -55.89 -16.07
CA PRO A 233 28.31 -57.30 -16.32
C PRO A 233 29.29 -58.17 -15.53
N VAL A 234 28.75 -59.20 -14.88
CA VAL A 234 29.50 -60.24 -14.17
C VAL A 234 30.33 -61.04 -15.18
N ARG A 235 31.66 -61.02 -15.05
CA ARG A 235 32.59 -61.91 -15.76
C ARG A 235 33.09 -62.96 -14.77
N GLY A 236 32.61 -64.19 -14.92
CA GLY A 236 33.09 -65.35 -14.18
C GLY A 236 34.52 -65.70 -14.58
N GLU A 237 35.36 -65.94 -13.59
CA GLU A 237 36.71 -66.48 -13.73
C GLU A 237 36.65 -67.99 -13.97
N HIS A 238 37.49 -68.44 -14.92
CA HIS A 238 37.80 -69.84 -15.17
C HIS A 238 38.98 -70.20 -14.26
N LEU A 239 38.83 -71.22 -13.41
CA LEU A 239 39.93 -71.88 -12.70
C LEU A 239 40.16 -73.23 -13.39
N ASP A 240 41.38 -73.42 -13.88
CA ASP A 240 42.09 -74.70 -13.97
C ASP A 240 43.32 -74.60 -13.06
#